data_AF-A0A1G6MUQ9-F1
#
_entry.id   AF-A0A1G6MUQ9-F1
#
_cell.length_a   1.000
_cell.length_b   1.000
_cell.length_c   1.000
_cell.angle_alpha   90.00
_cell.angle_beta   90.00
_cell.angle_gamma   90.00
#
_symmetry.space_group_name_H-M   'P 1'
#
loop_
_entity.id
_entity.type
_entity.pdbx_description
1 polymer ?
#
loop_
_entity_poly.entity_id
_entity_poly.type
_entity_poly.pdbx_seq_one_letter_code
_entity_poly.pdbx_strand_id
1 'polypeptide(L)'
;MQRQYLHRVARNAAGAALIGVLVAAALFSAFCALNYASLDRNLPTARQAIRDAFAAGTLQDVDWLPGNTDIGRHQFNDCLILDMSIDQRGTPAQMMVSPLQWPFDNGNSLGMCRDLRRVVDGQPLAPRLQYYHRYIHGQTMLARYLLPHLSVAAIRHLYFGLITIVVTAGLAAAMIGLARGGARRVQHLFWLIAFLAFSRWFGLESYGQSLGHAPSDFVLLAYMLFLALASLRGGIGRSTAIVSAGLFGAATMAFEFLTGGIPLGLALIVGGLPFALRSDVEADTQACVIEALTAFCAAVTTCILLKILLAIWVFGLESLWESLHYLGVRLGVPGAVAEDLGPIRFAKAIVKGFDSLGTGLLLMNGLMIALAIGAGAWGATRLHKRGDRDARTRARLLLLSNAVILLWIAVFREHMIVHAWFMDRMFTWTIASGFGLYAIALLPRDRPQAG
;
A
#
# COMPACT_ATOMS: atom_id res chain seq x y z
N MET A 1 -3.54 -18.49 34.68
CA MET A 1 -4.09 -18.46 33.31
C MET A 1 -3.47 -17.38 32.42
N GLN A 2 -3.45 -16.09 32.81
CA GLN A 2 -2.94 -15.00 31.94
C GLN A 2 -1.46 -15.16 31.53
N ARG A 3 -0.55 -15.56 32.45
CA ARG A 3 0.86 -15.80 32.12
C ARG A 3 1.08 -16.91 31.09
N GLN A 4 0.35 -18.02 31.20
CA GLN A 4 0.42 -19.14 30.24
C GLN A 4 -0.07 -18.72 28.85
N TYR A 5 -1.15 -17.93 28.80
CA TYR A 5 -1.64 -17.37 27.54
C TYR A 5 -0.59 -16.46 26.88
N LEU A 6 -0.01 -15.52 27.64
CA LEU A 6 1.02 -14.62 27.12
C LEU A 6 2.26 -15.37 26.63
N HIS A 7 2.72 -16.38 27.36
CA HIS A 7 3.87 -17.20 26.96
C HIS A 7 3.58 -18.01 25.68
N ARG A 8 2.35 -18.52 25.52
CA ARG A 8 1.93 -19.21 24.29
C ARG A 8 1.92 -18.26 23.10
N VAL A 9 1.31 -17.07 23.25
CA VAL A 9 1.26 -16.06 22.19
C VAL A 9 2.67 -15.60 21.82
N ALA A 10 3.55 -15.33 22.79
CA ALA A 10 4.93 -14.91 22.53
C ALA A 10 5.71 -15.98 21.76
N ARG A 11 5.62 -17.26 22.16
CA ARG A 11 6.28 -18.36 21.45
C ARG A 11 5.79 -18.50 20.01
N ASN A 12 4.47 -18.43 19.81
CA ASN A 12 3.90 -18.54 18.48
C ASN A 12 4.26 -17.32 17.61
N ALA A 13 4.28 -16.12 18.19
CA ALA A 13 4.70 -14.90 17.51
C ALA A 13 6.16 -14.98 17.06
N ALA A 14 7.06 -15.58 17.85
CA ALA A 14 8.43 -15.84 17.43
C ALA A 14 8.49 -16.79 16.22
N GLY A 15 7.68 -17.86 16.22
CA GLY A 15 7.54 -18.73 15.05
C GLY A 15 6.99 -18.01 13.81
N ALA A 16 5.99 -17.15 14.00
CA ALA A 16 5.43 -16.33 12.93
C ALA A 16 6.44 -15.31 12.40
N ALA A 17 7.26 -14.70 13.27
CA ALA A 17 8.36 -13.82 12.87
C ALA A 17 9.37 -14.56 11.99
N LEU A 18 9.78 -15.77 12.38
CA LEU A 18 10.69 -16.60 11.59
C LEU A 18 10.11 -16.92 10.21
N ILE A 19 8.82 -17.26 10.12
CA ILE A 19 8.13 -17.47 8.84
C ILE A 19 8.18 -16.18 8.00
N GLY A 20 7.87 -15.03 8.59
CA GLY A 20 7.95 -13.73 7.91
C GLY A 20 9.35 -13.41 7.38
N VAL A 21 10.40 -13.66 8.18
CA VAL A 21 11.81 -13.49 7.78
C VAL A 21 12.16 -14.38 6.59
N LEU A 22 11.82 -15.67 6.65
CA LEU A 22 12.14 -16.62 5.58
C LEU A 22 11.41 -16.27 4.27
N VAL A 23 10.14 -15.92 4.36
CA VAL A 23 9.34 -15.48 3.20
C VAL A 23 9.93 -14.21 2.59
N ALA A 24 10.27 -13.21 3.42
CA ALA A 24 10.85 -11.96 2.95
C ALA A 24 12.23 -12.15 2.34
N ALA A 25 13.11 -12.96 2.93
CA ALA A 25 14.41 -13.27 2.35
C ALA A 25 14.26 -13.92 0.97
N ALA A 26 13.39 -14.94 0.85
CA ALA A 26 13.15 -15.61 -0.42
C ALA A 26 12.60 -14.67 -1.50
N LEU A 27 11.57 -13.87 -1.17
CA LEU A 27 11.00 -12.91 -2.11
C LEU A 27 11.98 -11.79 -2.46
N PHE A 28 12.71 -11.24 -1.48
CA PHE A 28 13.71 -10.21 -1.72
C PHE A 28 14.82 -10.72 -2.64
N SER A 29 15.33 -11.93 -2.42
CA SER A 29 16.30 -12.56 -3.32
C SER A 29 15.74 -12.76 -4.73
N ALA A 30 14.48 -13.19 -4.86
CA ALA A 30 13.82 -13.30 -6.16
C ALA A 30 13.69 -11.92 -6.84
N PHE A 31 13.34 -10.87 -6.10
CA PHE A 31 13.29 -9.50 -6.61
C PHE A 31 14.66 -9.00 -7.07
N CYS A 32 15.73 -9.25 -6.31
CA CYS A 32 17.08 -8.89 -6.75
C CYS A 32 17.46 -9.61 -8.05
N ALA A 33 17.18 -10.91 -8.15
CA ALA A 33 17.45 -11.70 -9.36
C ALA A 33 16.64 -11.19 -10.56
N LEU A 34 15.35 -10.93 -10.37
CA LEU A 34 14.47 -10.41 -11.42
C LEU A 34 14.86 -8.98 -11.82
N ASN A 35 15.27 -8.13 -10.88
CA ASN A 35 15.73 -6.76 -11.17
C ASN A 35 17.04 -6.78 -11.95
N TYR A 36 18.00 -7.61 -11.56
CA TYR A 36 19.23 -7.83 -12.33
C TYR A 36 18.91 -8.31 -13.76
N ALA A 37 18.05 -9.32 -13.90
CA ALA A 37 17.64 -9.86 -15.20
C ALA A 37 16.80 -8.90 -16.06
N SER A 38 16.32 -7.79 -15.49
CA SER A 38 15.59 -6.73 -16.20
C SER A 38 16.50 -5.69 -16.86
N LEU A 39 17.78 -5.66 -16.50
CA LEU A 39 18.76 -4.69 -17.02
C LEU A 39 19.03 -4.91 -18.52
N ASP A 40 19.35 -3.83 -19.22
CA ASP A 40 19.71 -3.75 -20.64
C ASP A 40 18.70 -4.36 -21.64
N ARG A 41 17.47 -4.63 -21.20
CA ARG A 41 16.40 -5.16 -22.06
C ARG A 41 15.93 -4.11 -23.07
N ASN A 42 16.48 -4.18 -24.28
CA ASN A 42 16.08 -3.40 -25.44
C ASN A 42 15.81 -1.92 -25.11
N LEU A 43 16.81 -1.27 -24.51
CA LEU A 43 16.78 0.14 -24.14
C LEU A 43 16.36 1.08 -25.29
N PRO A 44 16.77 0.87 -26.55
CA PRO A 44 16.31 1.69 -27.66
C PRO A 44 14.79 1.67 -27.83
N THR A 45 14.16 0.48 -27.79
CA THR A 45 12.70 0.37 -27.87
C THR A 45 12.02 0.99 -26.65
N ALA A 46 12.55 0.79 -25.44
CA ALA A 46 11.98 1.40 -24.24
C ALA A 46 12.02 2.94 -24.30
N ARG A 47 13.14 3.53 -24.73
CA ARG A 47 13.26 4.98 -24.92
C ARG A 47 12.32 5.50 -26.00
N GLN A 48 12.19 4.76 -27.11
CA GLN A 48 11.25 5.11 -28.18
C GLN A 48 9.80 5.08 -27.67
N ALA A 49 9.40 4.06 -26.92
CA ALA A 49 8.05 3.96 -26.35
C ALA A 49 7.71 5.14 -25.42
N ILE A 50 8.69 5.65 -24.67
CA ILE A 50 8.51 6.85 -23.82
C ILE A 50 8.42 8.11 -24.67
N ARG A 51 9.27 8.26 -25.70
CA ARG A 51 9.20 9.39 -26.65
C ARG A 51 7.85 9.43 -27.36
N ASP A 52 7.37 8.29 -27.83
CA ASP A 52 6.05 8.15 -28.45
C ASP A 52 4.93 8.51 -27.48
N ALA A 53 5.07 8.19 -26.19
CA ALA A 53 4.09 8.57 -25.18
C ALA A 53 4.00 10.09 -24.97
N PHE A 54 5.11 10.83 -25.01
CA PHE A 54 5.09 12.30 -25.03
C PHE A 54 4.47 12.85 -26.32
N ALA A 55 4.83 12.28 -27.47
CA ALA A 55 4.29 12.71 -28.76
C ALA A 55 2.76 12.49 -28.86
N ALA A 56 2.26 11.39 -28.28
CA ALA A 56 0.84 11.06 -28.22
C ALA A 56 0.08 11.78 -27.09
N GLY A 57 0.75 12.57 -26.25
CA GLY A 57 0.14 13.23 -25.09
C GLY A 57 -0.27 12.29 -23.95
N THR A 58 0.15 11.02 -24.00
CA THR A 58 -0.01 10.06 -22.89
C THR A 58 0.93 10.42 -21.74
N LEU A 59 2.09 11.00 -22.05
CA LEU A 59 2.91 11.73 -21.09
C LEU A 59 2.88 13.23 -21.39
N GLN A 60 2.98 14.05 -20.35
CA GLN A 60 3.02 15.51 -20.45
C GLN A 60 4.19 16.08 -19.66
N ASP A 61 4.62 17.30 -20.01
CA ASP A 61 5.68 18.06 -19.33
C ASP A 61 5.28 18.59 -17.94
N VAL A 62 4.16 18.11 -17.38
CA VAL A 62 3.60 18.55 -16.11
C VAL A 62 3.53 17.36 -15.15
N ASP A 63 4.23 17.50 -14.03
CA ASP A 63 4.35 16.47 -13.00
C ASP A 63 3.02 16.15 -12.29
N TRP A 64 2.09 17.11 -12.28
CA TRP A 64 0.85 17.09 -11.53
C TRP A 64 -0.33 17.47 -12.43
N LEU A 65 -1.30 16.57 -12.55
CA LEU A 65 -2.48 16.78 -13.41
C LEU A 65 -3.76 16.68 -12.58
N PRO A 66 -4.13 17.72 -11.82
CA PRO A 66 -5.32 17.70 -10.98
C PRO A 66 -6.56 17.31 -11.78
N GLY A 67 -7.19 16.21 -11.36
CA GLY A 67 -8.42 15.67 -11.94
C GLY A 67 -8.32 15.03 -13.32
N ASN A 68 -7.11 14.78 -13.83
CA ASN A 68 -6.94 13.97 -15.02
C ASN A 68 -7.05 12.48 -14.64
N THR A 69 -8.15 11.84 -15.01
CA THR A 69 -8.39 10.40 -14.78
C THR A 69 -7.86 9.50 -15.87
N ASP A 70 -7.39 10.04 -17.00
CA ASP A 70 -6.85 9.24 -18.11
C ASP A 70 -5.37 8.94 -17.87
N ILE A 71 -4.58 9.97 -17.56
CA ILE A 71 -3.15 9.87 -17.24
C ILE A 71 -2.94 9.56 -15.76
N GLY A 72 -3.82 10.08 -14.91
CA GLY A 72 -3.68 10.08 -13.46
C GLY A 72 -3.17 11.40 -12.91
N ARG A 73 -3.40 11.60 -11.62
CA ARG A 73 -3.11 12.87 -10.93
C ARG A 73 -1.61 13.11 -10.71
N HIS A 74 -0.84 12.03 -10.55
CA HIS A 74 0.55 12.06 -10.13
C HIS A 74 1.50 11.49 -11.17
N GLN A 75 1.78 12.31 -12.19
CA GLN A 75 2.66 11.90 -13.26
C GLN A 75 4.15 11.93 -12.85
N PHE A 76 4.51 12.72 -11.84
CA PHE A 76 5.88 12.77 -11.31
C PHE A 76 6.45 11.37 -11.03
N ASN A 77 5.73 10.52 -10.29
CA ASN A 77 6.20 9.16 -10.01
C ASN A 77 6.32 8.34 -11.28
N ASP A 78 5.38 8.47 -12.22
CA ASP A 78 5.42 7.73 -13.47
C ASP A 78 6.69 8.09 -14.26
N CYS A 79 6.95 9.39 -14.42
CA CYS A 79 8.16 9.87 -15.10
C CYS A 79 9.44 9.46 -14.36
N LEU A 80 9.42 9.44 -13.02
CA LEU A 80 10.55 8.95 -12.22
C LEU A 80 10.80 7.45 -12.41
N ILE A 81 9.75 6.61 -12.39
CA ILE A 81 9.88 5.16 -12.66
C ILE A 81 10.41 4.93 -14.07
N LEU A 82 9.92 5.68 -15.06
CA LEU A 82 10.36 5.58 -16.45
C LEU A 82 11.81 6.02 -16.61
N ASP A 83 12.24 7.12 -16.00
CA ASP A 83 13.64 7.58 -15.98
C ASP A 83 14.55 6.51 -15.38
N MET A 84 14.22 6.03 -14.18
CA MET A 84 14.90 4.93 -13.49
C MET A 84 14.98 3.65 -14.33
N SER A 85 14.02 3.43 -15.25
CA SER A 85 13.98 2.26 -16.11
C SER A 85 14.95 2.35 -17.30
N ILE A 86 15.21 3.56 -17.82
CA ILE A 86 16.03 3.77 -19.03
C ILE A 86 17.42 4.36 -18.78
N ASP A 87 17.65 5.01 -17.64
CA ASP A 87 18.98 5.43 -17.20
C ASP A 87 19.66 4.28 -16.45
N GLN A 88 20.49 3.54 -17.19
CA GLN A 88 21.22 2.37 -16.70
C GLN A 88 22.74 2.58 -16.80
N ARG A 89 23.22 3.81 -16.63
CA ARG A 89 24.66 4.15 -16.72
C ARG A 89 25.52 3.56 -15.58
N GLY A 90 24.91 3.11 -14.49
CA GLY A 90 25.60 2.45 -13.39
C GLY A 90 26.03 1.02 -13.75
N THR A 91 26.90 0.42 -12.95
CA THR A 91 27.25 -1.00 -13.13
C THR A 91 26.04 -1.90 -12.85
N PRO A 92 25.95 -3.11 -13.43
CA PRO A 92 24.83 -4.02 -13.17
C PRO A 92 24.60 -4.33 -11.69
N ALA A 93 25.69 -4.47 -10.91
CA ALA A 93 25.62 -4.66 -9.46
C ALA A 93 24.99 -3.45 -8.76
N GLN A 94 25.36 -2.22 -9.15
CA GLN A 94 24.75 -1.00 -8.61
C GLN A 94 23.28 -0.89 -8.99
N MET A 95 22.94 -1.11 -10.27
CA MET A 95 21.57 -0.97 -10.80
C MET A 95 20.60 -2.05 -10.29
N MET A 96 21.10 -3.23 -9.94
CA MET A 96 20.32 -4.27 -9.24
C MET A 96 19.87 -3.79 -7.86
N VAL A 97 20.71 -3.00 -7.18
CA VAL A 97 20.43 -2.55 -5.83
C VAL A 97 19.62 -1.26 -5.87
N SER A 98 20.09 -0.24 -6.57
CA SER A 98 19.46 1.07 -6.61
C SER A 98 19.46 1.62 -8.03
N PRO A 99 18.30 2.02 -8.57
CA PRO A 99 18.25 2.73 -9.85
C PRO A 99 18.85 4.14 -9.72
N LEU A 100 19.15 4.76 -10.86
CA LEU A 100 19.57 6.15 -10.94
C LEU A 100 18.35 7.07 -10.92
N GLN A 101 18.41 8.17 -10.19
CA GLN A 101 17.41 9.24 -10.23
C GLN A 101 18.05 10.54 -10.71
N TRP A 102 17.25 11.40 -11.33
CA TRP A 102 17.67 12.76 -11.65
C TRP A 102 18.04 13.55 -10.38
N PRO A 103 19.15 14.30 -10.38
CA PRO A 103 19.54 15.10 -9.22
C PRO A 103 18.61 16.31 -9.03
N PHE A 104 17.81 16.27 -7.96
CA PHE A 104 16.91 17.36 -7.59
C PHE A 104 17.63 18.59 -6.99
N ASP A 105 18.88 18.40 -6.54
CA ASP A 105 19.54 19.30 -5.61
C ASP A 105 20.23 20.52 -6.27
N ASN A 106 20.18 20.61 -7.61
CA ASN A 106 20.98 21.58 -8.38
C ASN A 106 20.19 22.80 -8.90
N GLY A 107 18.93 22.98 -8.50
CA GLY A 107 18.08 24.08 -9.02
C GLY A 107 17.77 24.03 -10.52
N ASN A 108 18.30 23.03 -11.23
CA ASN A 108 18.19 22.84 -12.68
C ASN A 108 17.10 21.83 -13.07
N SER A 109 16.40 21.23 -12.11
CA SER A 109 15.25 20.38 -12.45
C SER A 109 14.11 21.26 -12.94
N LEU A 110 13.60 20.93 -14.12
CA LEU A 110 12.43 21.61 -14.70
C LEU A 110 11.11 20.93 -14.28
N GLY A 111 11.19 19.91 -13.42
CA GLY A 111 10.15 18.92 -13.17
C GLY A 111 10.55 17.57 -13.76
N MET A 112 10.16 16.48 -13.09
CA MET A 112 10.61 15.12 -13.42
C MET A 112 10.21 14.70 -14.85
N CYS A 113 9.00 15.04 -15.28
CA CYS A 113 8.55 14.68 -16.63
C CYS A 113 9.29 15.45 -17.73
N ARG A 114 9.64 16.72 -17.49
CA ARG A 114 10.44 17.49 -18.45
C ARG A 114 11.86 16.96 -18.53
N ASP A 115 12.43 16.61 -17.38
CA ASP A 115 13.77 16.03 -17.33
C ASP A 115 13.80 14.68 -18.07
N LEU A 116 12.81 13.80 -17.86
CA LEU A 116 12.64 12.57 -18.64
C LEU A 116 12.50 12.84 -20.16
N ARG A 117 11.71 13.84 -20.55
CA ARG A 117 11.56 14.22 -21.97
C ARG A 117 12.91 14.58 -22.59
N ARG A 118 13.72 15.39 -21.89
CA ARG A 118 15.07 15.75 -22.33
C ARG A 118 15.96 14.52 -22.48
N VAL A 119 15.87 13.56 -21.56
CA VAL A 119 16.62 12.28 -21.65
C VAL A 119 16.27 11.53 -22.93
N VAL A 120 14.97 11.33 -23.21
CA VAL A 120 14.54 10.56 -24.39
C VAL A 120 14.75 11.33 -25.70
N ASP A 121 14.81 12.65 -25.66
CA ASP A 121 15.17 13.49 -26.82
C ASP A 121 16.68 13.56 -27.06
N GLY A 122 17.49 12.85 -26.25
CA GLY A 122 18.93 12.73 -26.45
C GLY A 122 19.74 13.91 -25.92
N GLN A 123 19.14 14.74 -25.05
CA GLN A 123 19.91 15.78 -24.37
C GLN A 123 20.92 15.15 -23.39
N PRO A 124 22.05 15.84 -23.13
CA PRO A 124 23.06 15.33 -22.22
C PRO A 124 22.48 15.10 -20.83
N LEU A 125 22.70 13.91 -20.29
CA LEU A 125 22.38 13.59 -18.90
C LEU A 125 23.32 14.32 -17.96
N ALA A 126 22.86 14.57 -16.72
CA ALA A 126 23.74 15.08 -15.68
C ALA A 126 24.98 14.16 -15.54
N PRO A 127 26.21 14.72 -15.46
CA PRO A 127 27.43 13.92 -15.41
C PRO A 127 27.55 13.13 -14.10
N ARG A 128 26.94 13.63 -13.03
CA ARG A 128 26.91 12.96 -11.72
C ARG A 128 25.81 11.90 -11.70
N LEU A 129 26.20 10.67 -11.35
CA LEU A 129 25.26 9.60 -11.02
C LEU A 129 24.72 9.81 -9.61
N GLN A 130 23.39 9.84 -9.46
CA GLN A 130 22.73 9.83 -8.16
C GLN A 130 21.85 8.60 -8.05
N TYR A 131 22.14 7.75 -7.07
CA TYR A 131 21.43 6.49 -6.87
C TYR A 131 20.29 6.68 -5.89
N TYR A 132 19.14 6.07 -6.18
CA TYR A 132 17.96 6.19 -5.33
C TYR A 132 17.87 5.03 -4.34
N HIS A 133 18.58 5.12 -3.22
CA HIS A 133 18.72 4.02 -2.26
C HIS A 133 17.48 3.72 -1.39
N ARG A 134 16.52 4.65 -1.32
CA ARG A 134 15.47 4.66 -0.29
C ARG A 134 14.43 3.54 -0.42
N TYR A 135 14.38 2.85 -1.56
CA TYR A 135 13.35 1.86 -1.88
C TYR A 135 13.92 0.63 -2.59
N ILE A 136 13.13 -0.44 -2.66
CA ILE A 136 13.46 -1.63 -3.45
C ILE A 136 13.17 -1.42 -4.95
N HIS A 137 12.20 -0.56 -5.28
CA HIS A 137 11.85 -0.16 -6.65
C HIS A 137 11.31 -1.31 -7.52
N GLY A 138 10.40 -2.13 -6.99
CA GLY A 138 9.71 -3.16 -7.76
C GLY A 138 9.01 -2.61 -9.01
N GLN A 139 8.52 -1.36 -8.96
CA GLN A 139 7.91 -0.68 -10.11
C GLN A 139 8.88 -0.50 -11.28
N THR A 140 10.13 -0.10 -11.00
CA THR A 140 11.18 0.09 -12.01
C THR A 140 11.52 -1.22 -12.69
N MET A 141 11.65 -2.29 -11.91
CA MET A 141 11.85 -3.64 -12.46
C MET A 141 10.70 -4.01 -13.41
N LEU A 142 9.44 -3.85 -12.99
CA LEU A 142 8.29 -4.13 -13.86
C LEU A 142 8.30 -3.28 -15.13
N ALA A 143 8.58 -1.98 -15.04
CA ALA A 143 8.67 -1.09 -16.19
C ALA A 143 9.72 -1.56 -17.21
N ARG A 144 10.91 -1.99 -16.75
CA ARG A 144 11.96 -2.55 -17.61
C ARG A 144 11.53 -3.81 -18.35
N TYR A 145 10.71 -4.66 -17.73
CA TYR A 145 10.14 -5.84 -18.40
C TYR A 145 9.07 -5.48 -19.43
N LEU A 146 8.26 -4.45 -19.16
CA LEU A 146 7.05 -4.17 -19.95
C LEU A 146 7.31 -3.20 -21.12
N LEU A 147 8.13 -2.17 -20.94
CA LEU A 147 8.39 -1.13 -21.95
C LEU A 147 8.92 -1.65 -23.29
N PRO A 148 9.69 -2.75 -23.36
CA PRO A 148 10.08 -3.33 -24.65
C PRO A 148 8.93 -3.94 -25.45
N HIS A 149 7.79 -4.21 -24.82
CA HIS A 149 6.68 -4.97 -25.41
C HIS A 149 5.38 -4.16 -25.49
N LEU A 150 5.22 -3.15 -24.64
CA LEU A 150 4.00 -2.39 -24.47
C LEU A 150 4.30 -0.89 -24.49
N SER A 151 3.40 -0.10 -25.07
CA SER A 151 3.42 1.36 -24.91
C SER A 151 3.12 1.76 -23.47
N VAL A 152 3.50 2.98 -23.07
CA VAL A 152 3.17 3.51 -21.74
C VAL A 152 1.66 3.47 -21.47
N ALA A 153 0.83 3.85 -22.46
CA ALA A 153 -0.63 3.75 -22.37
C ALA A 153 -1.11 2.31 -22.10
N ALA A 154 -0.57 1.34 -22.83
CA ALA A 154 -0.93 -0.06 -22.66
C ALA A 154 -0.56 -0.59 -21.27
N ILE A 155 0.58 -0.19 -20.71
CA ILE A 155 0.97 -0.55 -19.33
C ILE A 155 0.00 0.05 -18.31
N ARG A 156 -0.36 1.33 -18.47
CA ARG A 156 -1.35 2.00 -17.62
C ARG A 156 -2.72 1.31 -17.66
N HIS A 157 -3.21 0.98 -18.85
CA HIS A 157 -4.46 0.26 -19.03
C HIS A 157 -4.41 -1.16 -18.44
N LEU A 158 -3.27 -1.86 -18.58
CA LEU A 158 -3.08 -3.16 -17.95
C LEU A 158 -3.19 -3.07 -16.43
N TYR A 159 -2.50 -2.11 -15.80
CA TYR A 159 -2.54 -1.91 -14.35
C TYR A 159 -3.95 -1.55 -13.86
N PHE A 160 -4.60 -0.59 -14.51
CA PHE A 160 -5.95 -0.19 -14.15
C PHE A 160 -6.98 -1.33 -14.36
N GLY A 161 -6.83 -2.08 -15.44
CA GLY A 161 -7.66 -3.25 -15.74
C GLY A 161 -7.49 -4.36 -14.70
N LEU A 162 -6.26 -4.66 -14.28
CA LEU A 162 -5.99 -5.64 -13.21
C LEU A 162 -6.62 -5.22 -11.88
N ILE A 163 -6.49 -3.94 -11.50
CA ILE A 163 -7.13 -3.40 -10.29
C ILE A 163 -8.65 -3.50 -10.38
N THR A 164 -9.23 -3.15 -11.54
CA THR A 164 -10.68 -3.24 -11.77
C THR A 164 -11.17 -4.69 -11.63
N ILE A 165 -10.47 -5.64 -12.25
CA ILE A 165 -10.78 -7.08 -12.14
C ILE A 165 -10.77 -7.52 -10.67
N VAL A 166 -9.74 -7.14 -9.90
CA VAL A 166 -9.62 -7.52 -8.49
C VAL A 166 -10.76 -6.96 -7.66
N VAL A 167 -11.10 -5.68 -7.83
CA VAL A 167 -12.20 -5.02 -7.11
C VAL A 167 -13.55 -5.64 -7.49
N THR A 168 -13.82 -5.83 -8.77
CA THR A 168 -15.07 -6.45 -9.24
C THR A 168 -15.19 -7.89 -8.78
N ALA A 169 -14.10 -8.67 -8.79
CA ALA A 169 -14.08 -10.03 -8.25
C ALA A 169 -14.36 -10.04 -6.73
N GLY A 170 -13.85 -9.05 -5.99
CA GLY A 170 -14.11 -8.89 -4.56
C GLY A 170 -15.58 -8.59 -4.26
N LEU A 171 -16.17 -7.65 -5.01
CA LEU A 171 -17.60 -7.35 -4.97
C LEU A 171 -18.43 -8.59 -5.28
N ALA A 172 -18.10 -9.31 -6.37
CA ALA A 172 -18.79 -10.53 -6.77
C ALA A 172 -18.71 -11.61 -5.70
N ALA A 173 -17.52 -11.86 -5.13
CA ALA A 173 -17.33 -12.85 -4.07
C ALA A 173 -18.16 -12.50 -2.82
N ALA A 174 -18.20 -11.23 -2.43
CA ALA A 174 -19.00 -10.76 -1.31
C ALA A 174 -20.52 -10.92 -1.58
N MET A 175 -20.99 -10.54 -2.77
CA MET A 175 -22.40 -10.71 -3.16
C MET A 175 -22.82 -12.19 -3.23
N ILE A 176 -21.99 -13.06 -3.81
CA ILE A 176 -22.25 -14.51 -3.85
C ILE A 176 -22.32 -15.06 -2.41
N GLY A 177 -21.42 -14.64 -1.53
CA GLY A 177 -21.45 -15.05 -0.12
C GLY A 177 -22.71 -14.60 0.61
N LEU A 178 -23.20 -13.38 0.35
CA LEU A 178 -24.47 -12.90 0.89
C LEU A 178 -25.68 -13.69 0.35
N ALA A 179 -25.69 -13.97 -0.95
CA ALA A 179 -26.76 -14.68 -1.64
C ALA A 179 -26.90 -16.14 -1.20
N ARG A 180 -25.76 -16.82 -0.95
CA ARG A 180 -25.77 -18.20 -0.41
C ARG A 180 -26.42 -18.31 0.98
N GLY A 181 -26.55 -17.19 1.70
CA GLY A 181 -27.06 -17.19 3.06
C GLY A 181 -26.14 -17.96 4.03
N GLY A 182 -26.50 -17.99 5.31
CA GLY A 182 -25.82 -18.80 6.32
C GLY A 182 -24.94 -18.02 7.31
N ALA A 183 -24.20 -18.78 8.12
CA ALA A 183 -23.53 -18.31 9.34
C ALA A 183 -22.47 -17.21 9.10
N ARG A 184 -21.98 -17.05 7.86
CA ARG A 184 -20.92 -16.08 7.50
C ARG A 184 -21.44 -14.81 6.83
N ARG A 185 -22.75 -14.54 6.86
CA ARG A 185 -23.37 -13.36 6.23
C ARG A 185 -22.71 -12.04 6.67
N VAL A 186 -22.34 -11.92 7.94
CA VAL A 186 -21.67 -10.74 8.50
C VAL A 186 -20.33 -10.46 7.80
N GLN A 187 -19.53 -11.52 7.58
CA GLN A 187 -18.24 -11.45 6.93
C GLN A 187 -18.37 -10.98 5.47
N HIS A 188 -19.34 -11.52 4.74
CA HIS A 188 -19.60 -11.12 3.36
C HIS A 188 -20.11 -9.68 3.25
N LEU A 189 -20.95 -9.24 4.19
CA LEU A 189 -21.38 -7.84 4.25
C LEU A 189 -20.21 -6.89 4.50
N PHE A 190 -19.30 -7.25 5.42
CA PHE A 190 -18.09 -6.49 5.66
C PHE A 190 -17.23 -6.37 4.38
N TRP A 191 -16.98 -7.48 3.69
CA TRP A 191 -16.20 -7.45 2.44
C TRP A 191 -16.88 -6.64 1.35
N LEU A 192 -18.20 -6.69 1.23
CA LEU A 192 -18.95 -5.85 0.29
C LEU A 192 -18.71 -4.36 0.58
N ILE A 193 -18.86 -3.96 1.86
CA ILE A 193 -18.62 -2.57 2.30
C ILE A 193 -17.17 -2.15 2.03
N ALA A 194 -16.21 -3.02 2.34
CA ALA A 194 -14.80 -2.73 2.12
C ALA A 194 -14.49 -2.54 0.63
N PHE A 195 -14.93 -3.44 -0.25
CA PHE A 195 -14.70 -3.29 -1.68
C PHE A 195 -15.45 -2.11 -2.30
N LEU A 196 -16.65 -1.78 -1.83
CA LEU A 196 -17.35 -0.56 -2.25
C LEU A 196 -16.57 0.69 -1.82
N ALA A 197 -16.09 0.72 -0.57
CA ALA A 197 -15.28 1.83 -0.06
C ALA A 197 -14.01 2.01 -0.91
N PHE A 198 -13.29 0.92 -1.19
CA PHE A 198 -12.06 0.96 -1.99
C PHE A 198 -12.33 1.26 -3.47
N SER A 199 -13.44 0.80 -4.03
CA SER A 199 -13.79 1.10 -5.42
C SER A 199 -13.98 2.59 -5.68
N ARG A 200 -14.43 3.34 -4.66
CA ARG A 200 -14.84 4.73 -4.80
C ARG A 200 -13.93 5.75 -4.15
N TRP A 201 -13.43 5.47 -2.95
CA TRP A 201 -12.67 6.43 -2.14
C TRP A 201 -11.20 6.09 -2.03
N PHE A 202 -10.70 5.06 -2.72
CA PHE A 202 -9.26 4.77 -2.75
C PHE A 202 -8.54 5.56 -3.84
N GLY A 203 -9.22 6.43 -4.58
CA GLY A 203 -8.66 7.20 -5.69
C GLY A 203 -8.21 6.33 -6.87
N LEU A 204 -8.90 5.21 -7.14
CA LEU A 204 -8.53 4.29 -8.22
C LEU A 204 -8.55 4.97 -9.59
N GLU A 205 -9.45 5.93 -9.79
CA GLU A 205 -9.55 6.72 -11.01
C GLU A 205 -8.37 7.69 -11.18
N SER A 206 -7.67 8.01 -10.10
CA SER A 206 -6.53 8.95 -10.09
C SER A 206 -5.16 8.25 -10.03
N TYR A 207 -5.12 7.02 -9.48
CA TYR A 207 -3.89 6.30 -9.16
C TYR A 207 -3.78 4.89 -9.74
N GLY A 208 -4.90 4.26 -10.11
CA GLY A 208 -4.91 2.87 -10.58
C GLY A 208 -4.23 2.66 -11.94
N GLN A 209 -4.00 3.75 -12.68
CA GLN A 209 -3.25 3.80 -13.92
C GLN A 209 -1.79 4.25 -13.74
N SER A 210 -1.42 4.76 -12.56
CA SER A 210 -0.06 5.25 -12.30
C SER A 210 0.93 4.10 -12.23
N LEU A 211 2.05 4.23 -12.95
CA LEU A 211 3.18 3.30 -12.90
C LEU A 211 3.79 3.22 -11.49
N GLY A 212 3.74 4.31 -10.72
CA GLY A 212 4.26 4.37 -9.36
C GLY A 212 3.33 3.79 -8.30
N HIS A 213 2.02 4.03 -8.42
CA HIS A 213 1.03 3.66 -7.38
C HIS A 213 0.34 2.32 -7.63
N ALA A 214 -0.03 2.04 -8.88
CA ALA A 214 -0.90 0.90 -9.20
C ALA A 214 -0.34 -0.46 -8.77
N PRO A 215 0.99 -0.76 -8.87
CA PRO A 215 1.52 -2.02 -8.36
C PRO A 215 1.33 -2.19 -6.84
N SER A 216 1.50 -1.11 -6.06
CA SER A 216 1.29 -1.13 -4.61
C SER A 216 -0.20 -1.33 -4.28
N ASP A 217 -1.07 -0.60 -4.98
CA ASP A 217 -2.52 -0.71 -4.84
C ASP A 217 -3.01 -2.13 -5.19
N PHE A 218 -2.46 -2.73 -6.24
CA PHE A 218 -2.78 -4.09 -6.65
C PHE A 218 -2.40 -5.10 -5.56
N VAL A 219 -1.23 -4.99 -4.93
CA VAL A 219 -0.82 -5.89 -3.83
C VAL A 219 -1.81 -5.82 -2.67
N LEU A 220 -2.22 -4.62 -2.26
CA LEU A 220 -3.22 -4.43 -1.20
C LEU A 220 -4.58 -5.05 -1.56
N LEU A 221 -5.10 -4.71 -2.75
CA LEU A 221 -6.42 -5.16 -3.19
C LEU A 221 -6.45 -6.67 -3.47
N ALA A 222 -5.37 -7.24 -3.99
CA ALA A 222 -5.23 -8.68 -4.21
C ALA A 222 -5.24 -9.43 -2.87
N TYR A 223 -4.61 -8.89 -1.83
CA TYR A 223 -4.69 -9.47 -0.49
C TYR A 223 -6.10 -9.35 0.11
N MET A 224 -6.79 -8.21 -0.07
CA MET A 224 -8.20 -8.08 0.30
C MET A 224 -9.07 -9.13 -0.40
N LEU A 225 -8.85 -9.35 -1.70
CA LEU A 225 -9.58 -10.33 -2.50
C LEU A 225 -9.31 -11.75 -2.00
N PHE A 226 -8.05 -12.07 -1.69
CA PHE A 226 -7.68 -13.33 -1.08
C PHE A 226 -8.47 -13.58 0.22
N LEU A 227 -8.56 -12.59 1.12
CA LEU A 227 -9.31 -12.71 2.37
C LEU A 227 -10.83 -12.84 2.15
N ALA A 228 -11.40 -12.12 1.18
CA ALA A 228 -12.81 -12.24 0.83
C ALA A 228 -13.15 -13.62 0.24
N LEU A 229 -12.31 -14.13 -0.67
CA LEU A 229 -12.42 -15.47 -1.25
C LEU A 229 -12.22 -16.57 -0.19
N ALA A 230 -11.29 -16.38 0.74
CA ALA A 230 -11.11 -17.25 1.90
C ALA A 230 -12.40 -17.33 2.71
N SER A 231 -13.02 -16.17 3.01
CA SER A 231 -14.29 -16.13 3.73
C SER A 231 -15.41 -16.88 3.00
N LEU A 232 -15.48 -16.73 1.67
CA LEU A 232 -16.45 -17.45 0.82
C LEU A 232 -16.26 -18.97 0.83
N ARG A 233 -15.02 -19.44 1.04
CA ARG A 233 -14.66 -20.86 1.13
C ARG A 233 -14.73 -21.44 2.55
N GLY A 234 -15.32 -20.71 3.51
CA GLY A 234 -15.45 -21.17 4.90
C GLY A 234 -14.32 -20.72 5.83
N GLY A 235 -13.39 -19.90 5.32
CA GLY A 235 -12.30 -19.29 6.07
C GLY A 235 -10.96 -20.00 5.94
N ILE A 236 -9.89 -19.32 6.36
CA ILE A 236 -8.51 -19.83 6.38
C ILE A 236 -8.08 -20.21 7.80
N GLY A 237 -7.16 -21.17 7.86
CA GLY A 237 -6.50 -21.59 9.09
C GLY A 237 -5.35 -20.65 9.51
N ARG A 238 -4.85 -20.87 10.73
CA ARG A 238 -3.80 -20.06 11.36
C ARG A 238 -2.51 -19.99 10.53
N SER A 239 -1.99 -21.12 10.06
CA SER A 239 -0.76 -21.17 9.27
C SER A 239 -0.89 -20.40 7.95
N THR A 240 -2.02 -20.55 7.25
CA THR A 240 -2.30 -19.82 6.02
C THR A 240 -2.37 -18.31 6.27
N ALA A 241 -2.98 -17.87 7.37
CA ALA A 241 -3.00 -16.46 7.77
C ALA A 241 -1.59 -15.90 8.00
N ILE A 242 -0.72 -16.64 8.70
CA ILE A 242 0.66 -16.22 8.98
C ILE A 242 1.49 -16.14 7.69
N VAL A 243 1.47 -17.18 6.85
CA VAL A 243 2.25 -17.23 5.60
C VAL A 243 1.78 -16.15 4.63
N SER A 244 0.47 -16.01 4.44
CA SER A 244 -0.08 -14.99 3.54
C SER A 244 0.18 -13.57 4.02
N ALA A 245 0.19 -13.31 5.34
CA ALA A 245 0.59 -12.02 5.89
C ALA A 245 2.09 -11.73 5.68
N GLY A 246 2.97 -12.73 5.79
CA GLY A 246 4.38 -12.59 5.44
C GLY A 246 4.60 -12.27 3.97
N LEU A 247 3.92 -12.99 3.06
CA LEU A 247 3.94 -12.74 1.62
C LEU A 247 3.45 -11.32 1.30
N PHE A 248 2.35 -10.93 1.92
CA PHE A 248 1.77 -9.59 1.77
C PHE A 248 2.72 -8.50 2.26
N GLY A 249 3.38 -8.68 3.40
CA GLY A 249 4.36 -7.72 3.93
C GLY A 249 5.58 -7.55 3.03
N ALA A 250 6.15 -8.65 2.55
CA ALA A 250 7.28 -8.62 1.62
C ALA A 250 6.90 -7.97 0.27
N ALA A 251 5.75 -8.34 -0.30
CA ALA A 251 5.25 -7.74 -1.54
C ALA A 251 4.93 -6.25 -1.37
N THR A 252 4.33 -5.86 -0.24
CA THR A 252 4.08 -4.46 0.11
C THR A 252 5.40 -3.70 0.08
N MET A 253 6.43 -4.17 0.80
CA MET A 253 7.72 -3.47 0.86
C MET A 253 8.44 -3.40 -0.50
N ALA A 254 8.29 -4.41 -1.36
CA ALA A 254 8.90 -4.42 -2.69
C ALA A 254 8.34 -3.33 -3.62
N PHE A 255 7.04 -3.03 -3.51
CA PHE A 255 6.35 -2.01 -4.29
C PHE A 255 6.04 -0.73 -3.49
N GLU A 256 6.53 -0.61 -2.27
CA GLU A 256 6.27 0.55 -1.43
C GLU A 256 7.11 1.73 -1.90
N PHE A 257 6.45 2.84 -2.25
CA PHE A 257 7.07 4.14 -2.51
C PHE A 257 6.72 5.16 -1.41
N LEU A 258 6.43 4.64 -0.22
CA LEU A 258 5.73 5.30 0.89
C LEU A 258 4.35 5.84 0.46
N THR A 259 3.64 5.10 -0.39
CA THR A 259 2.26 5.38 -0.85
C THR A 259 1.19 5.06 0.19
N GLY A 260 1.58 4.55 1.36
CA GLY A 260 0.68 4.19 2.46
C GLY A 260 0.32 2.70 2.50
N GLY A 261 1.01 1.85 1.73
CA GLY A 261 0.78 0.40 1.69
C GLY A 261 1.05 -0.27 3.04
N ILE A 262 2.15 0.08 3.72
CA ILE A 262 2.48 -0.47 5.06
C ILE A 262 1.36 -0.20 6.10
N PRO A 263 0.97 1.05 6.38
CA PRO A 263 -0.08 1.32 7.37
C PRO A 263 -1.45 0.74 6.99
N LEU A 264 -1.82 0.75 5.69
CA LEU A 264 -3.04 0.09 5.23
C LEU A 264 -2.97 -1.44 5.38
N GLY A 265 -1.83 -2.05 5.09
CA GLY A 265 -1.62 -3.48 5.24
C GLY A 265 -1.72 -3.93 6.70
N LEU A 266 -1.13 -3.16 7.62
CA LEU A 266 -1.28 -3.38 9.06
C LEU A 266 -2.74 -3.24 9.49
N ALA A 267 -3.44 -2.16 9.07
CA ALA A 267 -4.85 -1.96 9.39
C ALA A 267 -5.73 -3.10 8.85
N LEU A 268 -5.48 -3.55 7.62
CA LEU A 268 -6.19 -4.65 6.99
C LEU A 268 -5.96 -6.00 7.70
N ILE A 269 -4.74 -6.28 8.17
CA ILE A 269 -4.50 -7.49 8.98
C ILE A 269 -5.21 -7.38 10.34
N VAL A 270 -5.14 -6.24 11.02
CA VAL A 270 -5.81 -6.06 12.32
C VAL A 270 -7.32 -6.23 12.17
N GLY A 271 -7.94 -5.50 11.23
CA GLY A 271 -9.39 -5.38 11.15
C GLY A 271 -10.07 -6.28 10.11
N GLY A 272 -9.39 -6.64 9.02
CA GLY A 272 -9.95 -7.46 7.94
C GLY A 272 -9.74 -8.97 8.10
N LEU A 273 -8.56 -9.40 8.56
CA LEU A 273 -8.26 -10.83 8.76
C LEU A 273 -9.30 -11.58 9.61
N PRO A 274 -9.85 -11.03 10.72
CA PRO A 274 -10.88 -11.70 11.51
C PRO A 274 -12.11 -12.15 10.69
N PHE A 275 -12.43 -11.46 9.59
CA PHE A 275 -13.57 -11.81 8.72
C PHE A 275 -13.24 -12.89 7.69
N ALA A 276 -12.00 -13.38 7.66
CA ALA A 276 -11.53 -14.44 6.78
C ALA A 276 -11.12 -15.71 7.53
N LEU A 277 -11.08 -15.72 8.86
CA LEU A 277 -10.69 -16.89 9.64
C LEU A 277 -11.76 -17.99 9.62
N ARG A 278 -11.31 -19.24 9.75
CA ARG A 278 -12.17 -20.42 9.94
C ARG A 278 -12.65 -20.51 11.39
N SER A 279 -13.82 -21.11 11.62
CA SER A 279 -14.49 -21.09 12.93
C SER A 279 -13.74 -21.77 14.09
N ASP A 280 -12.87 -22.74 13.80
CA ASP A 280 -11.98 -23.34 14.81
C ASP A 280 -10.87 -22.38 15.29
N VAL A 281 -10.50 -21.41 14.46
CA VAL A 281 -9.52 -20.35 14.79
C VAL A 281 -10.21 -19.14 15.43
N GLU A 282 -11.52 -18.95 15.20
CA GLU A 282 -12.26 -17.78 15.70
C GLU A 282 -12.16 -17.63 17.24
N ALA A 283 -12.09 -18.74 17.97
CA ALA A 283 -11.91 -18.73 19.43
C ALA A 283 -10.58 -18.10 19.91
N ASP A 284 -9.54 -18.09 19.06
CA ASP A 284 -8.21 -17.52 19.32
C ASP A 284 -7.85 -16.43 18.31
N THR A 285 -8.87 -15.74 17.77
CA THR A 285 -8.73 -14.68 16.73
C THR A 285 -7.64 -13.67 17.07
N GLN A 286 -7.61 -13.16 18.30
CA GLN A 286 -6.65 -12.13 18.71
C GLN A 286 -5.20 -12.62 18.61
N ALA A 287 -4.93 -13.85 19.04
CA ALA A 287 -3.59 -14.43 18.95
C ALA A 287 -3.19 -14.67 17.49
N CYS A 288 -4.12 -15.16 16.65
CA CYS A 288 -3.87 -15.33 15.22
C CYS A 288 -3.56 -14.00 14.52
N VAL A 289 -4.27 -12.91 14.87
CA VAL A 289 -4.01 -11.57 14.34
C VAL A 289 -2.64 -11.06 14.79
N ILE A 290 -2.26 -11.24 16.06
CA ILE A 290 -0.93 -10.85 16.56
C ILE A 290 0.18 -11.59 15.81
N GLU A 291 0.02 -12.89 15.58
CA GLU A 291 0.99 -13.70 14.85
C GLU A 291 1.09 -13.28 13.39
N ALA A 292 -0.03 -13.06 12.71
CA ALA A 292 -0.04 -12.57 11.33
C ALA A 292 0.58 -11.17 11.21
N LEU A 293 0.29 -10.25 12.14
CA LEU A 293 0.95 -8.94 12.21
C LEU A 293 2.45 -9.08 12.44
N THR A 294 2.86 -9.99 13.32
CA THR A 294 4.27 -10.25 13.60
C THR A 294 4.98 -10.75 12.34
N ALA A 295 4.37 -11.66 11.58
CA ALA A 295 4.91 -12.13 10.30
C ALA A 295 5.00 -11.02 9.25
N PHE A 296 3.96 -10.18 9.12
CA PHE A 296 3.97 -9.03 8.22
C PHE A 296 5.06 -8.02 8.59
N CYS A 297 5.15 -7.60 9.85
CA CYS A 297 6.15 -6.65 10.33
C CYS A 297 7.57 -7.20 10.19
N ALA A 298 7.78 -8.48 10.53
CA ALA A 298 9.06 -9.16 10.34
C ALA A 298 9.45 -9.17 8.86
N ALA A 299 8.51 -9.50 7.95
CA ALA A 299 8.77 -9.50 6.53
C ALA A 299 9.17 -8.10 6.00
N VAL A 300 8.41 -7.05 6.34
CA VAL A 300 8.72 -5.65 5.97
C VAL A 300 10.10 -5.26 6.50
N THR A 301 10.36 -5.51 7.78
CA THR A 301 11.64 -5.17 8.43
C THR A 301 12.81 -5.91 7.78
N THR A 302 12.65 -7.21 7.49
CA THR A 302 13.67 -8.01 6.80
C THR A 302 13.97 -7.46 5.41
N CYS A 303 12.96 -7.12 4.61
CA CYS A 303 13.18 -6.49 3.29
C CYS A 303 13.95 -5.16 3.41
N ILE A 304 13.62 -4.32 4.39
CA ILE A 304 14.34 -3.05 4.65
C ILE A 304 15.80 -3.33 5.04
N LEU A 305 16.04 -4.24 5.98
CA LEU A 305 17.38 -4.57 6.45
C LEU A 305 18.24 -5.16 5.34
N LEU A 306 17.69 -6.10 4.55
CA LEU A 306 18.39 -6.67 3.41
C LEU A 306 18.71 -5.61 2.36
N LYS A 307 17.78 -4.69 2.08
CA LYS A 307 18.01 -3.56 1.18
C LYS A 307 19.14 -2.64 1.67
N ILE A 308 19.14 -2.29 2.95
CA ILE A 308 20.18 -1.44 3.56
C ILE A 308 21.54 -2.15 3.52
N LEU A 309 21.61 -3.41 3.95
CA LEU A 309 22.85 -4.19 3.93
C LEU A 309 23.41 -4.33 2.51
N LEU A 310 22.53 -4.57 1.53
CA LEU A 310 22.91 -4.67 0.13
C LEU A 310 23.38 -3.31 -0.43
N ALA A 311 22.76 -2.20 -0.03
CA ALA A 311 23.21 -0.86 -0.40
C ALA A 311 24.59 -0.54 0.21
N ILE A 312 24.81 -0.84 1.49
CA ILE A 312 26.11 -0.66 2.15
C ILE A 312 27.19 -1.51 1.48
N TRP A 313 26.87 -2.75 1.11
CA TRP A 313 27.82 -3.64 0.46
C TRP A 313 28.27 -3.13 -0.92
N VAL A 314 27.37 -2.52 -1.70
CA VAL A 314 27.67 -2.05 -3.08
C VAL A 314 28.15 -0.59 -3.13
N PHE A 315 27.63 0.28 -2.26
CA PHE A 315 27.86 1.73 -2.30
C PHE A 315 28.62 2.27 -1.08
N GLY A 316 28.91 1.44 -0.09
CA GLY A 316 29.54 1.86 1.15
C GLY A 316 28.57 2.54 2.14
N LEU A 317 29.12 2.97 3.28
CA LEU A 317 28.36 3.55 4.39
C LEU A 317 27.67 4.89 4.05
N GLU A 318 28.12 5.60 3.02
CA GLU A 318 27.52 6.86 2.57
C GLU A 318 26.04 6.69 2.17
N SER A 319 25.70 5.56 1.55
CA SER A 319 24.32 5.23 1.18
C SER A 319 23.37 5.10 2.39
N LEU A 320 23.90 4.64 3.54
CA LEU A 320 23.17 4.59 4.80
C LEU A 320 22.94 6.00 5.33
N TRP A 321 23.95 6.85 5.33
CA TRP A 321 23.83 8.22 5.81
C TRP A 321 22.84 9.04 4.99
N GLU A 322 22.83 8.88 3.66
CA GLU A 322 21.83 9.48 2.80
C GLU A 322 20.42 9.01 3.19
N SER A 323 20.23 7.70 3.35
CA SER A 323 18.93 7.12 3.73
C SER A 323 18.46 7.62 5.11
N LEU A 324 19.37 7.71 6.09
CA LEU A 324 19.10 8.23 7.43
C LEU A 324 18.77 9.72 7.40
N HIS A 325 19.47 10.52 6.58
CA HIS A 325 19.18 11.93 6.41
C HIS A 325 17.74 12.14 5.91
N TYR A 326 17.34 11.43 4.84
CA TYR A 326 15.97 11.53 4.31
C TYR A 326 14.91 10.95 5.24
N LEU A 327 15.24 9.93 6.04
CA LEU A 327 14.36 9.47 7.12
C LEU A 327 14.19 10.55 8.18
N GLY A 328 15.27 11.24 8.57
CA GLY A 328 15.25 12.36 9.51
C GLY A 328 14.35 13.51 9.03
N VAL A 329 14.43 13.88 7.74
CA VAL A 329 13.52 14.86 7.12
C VAL A 329 12.06 14.41 7.27
N ARG A 330 11.75 13.14 6.98
CA ARG A 330 10.38 12.58 7.04
C ARG A 330 9.82 12.45 8.45
N LEU A 331 10.69 12.29 9.46
CA LEU A 331 10.34 12.23 10.87
C LEU A 331 10.29 13.62 11.53
N GLY A 332 10.73 14.68 10.83
CA GLY A 332 10.81 16.04 11.38
C GLY A 332 11.88 16.19 12.45
N VAL A 333 12.99 15.45 12.33
CA VAL A 333 14.12 15.58 13.25
C VAL A 333 14.75 16.98 13.09
N PRO A 334 14.87 17.78 14.17
CA PRO A 334 15.44 19.12 14.09
C PRO A 334 16.83 19.14 13.43
N GLY A 335 17.04 20.03 12.46
CA GLY A 335 18.31 20.15 11.72
C GLY A 335 18.33 19.43 10.36
N ALA A 336 17.38 18.52 10.12
CA ALA A 336 16.96 18.22 8.76
C ALA A 336 16.11 19.40 8.29
N VAL A 337 16.33 19.94 7.09
CA VAL A 337 15.63 21.14 6.59
C VAL A 337 14.13 20.86 6.43
N ALA A 338 13.39 20.95 7.52
CA ALA A 338 11.94 20.94 7.54
C ALA A 338 11.50 22.39 7.71
N GLU A 339 10.74 22.90 6.73
CA GLU A 339 9.93 24.09 6.97
C GLU A 339 9.07 23.86 8.22
N ASP A 340 8.82 24.88 9.03
CA ASP A 340 7.92 24.76 10.19
C ASP A 340 6.51 24.33 9.72
N LEU A 341 6.20 23.04 9.82
CA LEU A 341 4.91 22.46 9.45
C LEU A 341 3.98 22.45 10.67
N GLY A 342 3.67 23.66 11.18
CA GLY A 342 2.74 23.84 12.29
C GLY A 342 1.35 23.20 12.07
N PRO A 343 0.54 23.03 13.14
CA PRO A 343 -0.73 22.28 13.11
C PRO A 343 -1.74 22.80 12.09
N ILE A 344 -1.71 24.09 11.76
CA ILE A 344 -2.57 24.69 10.73
C ILE A 344 -2.19 24.20 9.33
N ARG A 345 -0.89 24.12 9.00
CA ARG A 345 -0.41 23.57 7.73
C ARG A 345 -0.77 22.09 7.62
N PHE A 346 -0.61 21.34 8.71
CA PHE A 346 -1.07 19.95 8.77
C PHE A 346 -2.56 19.82 8.45
N ALA A 347 -3.43 20.56 9.13
CA ALA A 347 -4.86 20.51 8.88
C ALA A 347 -5.21 20.90 7.44
N LYS A 348 -4.59 21.96 6.89
CA LYS A 348 -4.77 22.36 5.48
C LYS A 348 -4.31 21.27 4.51
N ALA A 349 -3.18 20.61 4.78
CA ALA A 349 -2.65 19.54 3.96
C ALA A 349 -3.60 18.33 3.94
N ILE A 350 -4.11 17.92 5.10
CA ILE A 350 -5.09 16.82 5.20
C ILE A 350 -6.37 17.16 4.45
N VAL A 351 -6.94 18.36 4.66
CA VAL A 351 -8.18 18.77 3.99
C VAL A 351 -7.98 18.85 2.47
N LYS A 352 -6.88 19.44 2.00
CA LYS A 352 -6.55 19.46 0.57
C LYS A 352 -6.32 18.05 0.03
N GLY A 353 -5.75 17.17 0.87
CA GLY A 353 -5.53 15.77 0.59
C GLY A 353 -6.81 15.10 0.14
N PHE A 354 -7.91 15.25 0.88
CA PHE A 354 -9.20 14.56 0.65
C PHE A 354 -9.76 14.67 -0.77
N ASP A 355 -9.37 15.67 -1.56
CA ASP A 355 -9.70 15.74 -2.98
C ASP A 355 -9.09 14.58 -3.78
N SER A 356 -8.11 13.85 -3.24
CA SER A 356 -7.49 12.69 -3.86
C SER A 356 -8.28 11.39 -3.68
N LEU A 357 -9.06 11.27 -2.60
CA LEU A 357 -9.95 10.13 -2.34
C LEU A 357 -10.99 9.98 -3.45
N GLY A 358 -11.47 11.12 -3.96
CA GLY A 358 -12.39 11.23 -5.08
C GLY A 358 -12.27 12.64 -5.65
N THR A 359 -11.66 12.74 -6.83
CA THR A 359 -11.39 14.01 -7.51
C THR A 359 -12.65 14.87 -7.61
N GLY A 360 -12.55 16.12 -7.18
CA GLY A 360 -13.64 17.10 -7.29
C GLY A 360 -14.74 16.92 -6.25
N LEU A 361 -14.59 15.98 -5.32
CA LEU A 361 -15.61 15.60 -4.34
C LEU A 361 -15.18 15.88 -2.90
N LEU A 362 -14.36 16.91 -2.68
CA LEU A 362 -13.81 17.26 -1.36
C LEU A 362 -14.86 17.24 -0.23
N LEU A 363 -16.00 17.92 -0.42
CA LEU A 363 -17.07 17.98 0.58
C LEU A 363 -17.67 16.60 0.85
N MET A 364 -17.96 15.83 -0.21
CA MET A 364 -18.51 14.48 -0.08
C MET A 364 -17.54 13.54 0.64
N ASN A 365 -16.24 13.62 0.34
CA ASN A 365 -15.21 12.80 0.97
C ASN A 365 -15.09 13.13 2.47
N GLY A 366 -15.08 14.42 2.83
CA GLY A 366 -15.09 14.85 4.22
C GLY A 366 -16.34 14.40 4.98
N LEU A 367 -17.53 14.55 4.38
CA LEU A 367 -18.79 14.08 4.97
C LEU A 367 -18.82 12.56 5.12
N MET A 368 -18.27 11.81 4.16
CA MET A 368 -18.24 10.35 4.21
C MET A 368 -17.34 9.84 5.34
N ILE A 369 -16.17 10.46 5.54
CA ILE A 369 -15.28 10.15 6.67
C ILE A 369 -15.99 10.48 7.99
N ALA A 370 -16.60 11.66 8.11
CA ALA A 370 -17.32 12.06 9.32
C ALA A 370 -18.47 11.10 9.65
N LEU A 371 -19.25 10.70 8.64
CA LEU A 371 -20.34 9.74 8.77
C LEU A 371 -19.82 8.37 9.17
N ALA A 372 -18.74 7.88 8.57
CA ALA A 372 -18.13 6.60 8.92
C ALA A 372 -17.62 6.57 10.36
N ILE A 373 -17.00 7.67 10.84
CA ILE A 373 -16.56 7.81 12.23
C ILE A 373 -17.77 7.76 13.18
N GLY A 374 -18.81 8.55 12.90
CA GLY A 374 -20.02 8.58 13.73
C GLY A 374 -20.76 7.23 13.78
N ALA A 375 -20.98 6.63 12.61
CA ALA A 375 -21.62 5.32 12.47
C ALA A 375 -20.79 4.20 13.14
N GLY A 376 -19.47 4.24 12.96
CA GLY A 376 -18.54 3.31 13.58
C GLY A 376 -18.51 3.43 15.10
N ALA A 377 -18.48 4.65 15.64
CA ALA A 377 -18.53 4.89 17.09
C ALA A 377 -19.85 4.39 17.72
N TRP A 378 -20.98 4.65 17.06
CA TRP A 378 -22.28 4.11 17.47
C TRP A 378 -22.30 2.58 17.42
N GLY A 379 -21.85 1.99 16.30
CA GLY A 379 -21.83 0.54 16.09
C GLY A 379 -20.94 -0.17 17.11
N ALA A 380 -19.74 0.36 17.33
CA ALA A 380 -18.83 -0.10 18.37
C ALA A 380 -19.47 -0.04 19.76
N THR A 381 -20.08 1.08 20.14
CA THR A 381 -20.75 1.22 21.45
C THR A 381 -21.86 0.18 21.63
N ARG A 382 -22.68 -0.04 20.60
CA ARG A 382 -23.75 -1.04 20.62
C ARG A 382 -23.20 -2.46 20.75
N LEU A 383 -22.16 -2.81 19.99
CA LEU A 383 -21.50 -4.11 20.05
C LEU A 383 -20.80 -4.34 21.39
N HIS A 384 -20.19 -3.33 22.00
CA HIS A 384 -19.58 -3.46 23.32
C HIS A 384 -20.61 -3.71 24.42
N LYS A 385 -21.76 -3.03 24.36
CA LYS A 385 -22.82 -3.15 25.38
C LYS A 385 -23.67 -4.41 25.23
N ARG A 386 -24.01 -4.78 23.99
CA ARG A 386 -24.99 -5.84 23.70
C ARG A 386 -24.39 -7.02 22.95
N GLY A 387 -23.11 -6.98 22.60
CA GLY A 387 -22.48 -7.98 21.76
C GLY A 387 -22.09 -9.26 22.47
N ASP A 388 -22.20 -10.38 21.76
CA ASP A 388 -21.50 -11.61 22.16
C ASP A 388 -19.98 -11.38 22.15
N ARG A 389 -19.23 -12.39 22.60
CA ARG A 389 -17.77 -12.28 22.74
C ARG A 389 -17.06 -12.09 21.40
N ASP A 390 -17.51 -12.76 20.34
CA ASP A 390 -16.91 -12.69 19.01
C ASP A 390 -17.14 -11.30 18.39
N ALA A 391 -18.38 -10.83 18.40
CA ALA A 391 -18.75 -9.51 17.91
C ALA A 391 -18.00 -8.38 18.63
N ARG A 392 -17.83 -8.49 19.96
CA ARG A 392 -17.00 -7.54 20.74
C ARG A 392 -15.54 -7.59 20.33
N THR A 393 -15.01 -8.77 20.06
CA THR A 393 -13.62 -8.95 19.63
C THR A 393 -13.38 -8.33 18.26
N ARG A 394 -14.25 -8.60 17.29
CA ARG A 394 -14.20 -7.99 15.94
C ARG A 394 -14.34 -6.47 16.01
N ALA A 395 -15.24 -5.95 16.84
CA ALA A 395 -15.40 -4.51 17.02
C ALA A 395 -14.12 -3.85 17.56
N ARG A 396 -13.47 -4.45 18.57
CA ARG A 396 -12.20 -3.95 19.11
C ARG A 396 -11.10 -3.96 18.05
N LEU A 397 -11.01 -5.03 17.26
CA LEU A 397 -10.01 -5.14 16.21
C LEU A 397 -10.23 -4.11 15.09
N LEU A 398 -11.47 -3.87 14.66
CA LEU A 398 -11.77 -2.80 13.70
C LEU A 398 -11.41 -1.40 14.27
N LEU A 399 -11.66 -1.14 15.54
CA LEU A 399 -11.22 0.12 16.18
C LEU A 399 -9.68 0.22 16.23
N LEU A 400 -9.00 -0.85 16.67
CA LEU A 400 -7.54 -0.91 16.73
C LEU A 400 -6.90 -0.72 15.34
N SER A 401 -7.54 -1.21 14.28
CA SER A 401 -7.04 -1.03 12.92
C SER A 401 -7.01 0.45 12.48
N ASN A 402 -7.93 1.29 12.98
CA ASN A 402 -7.87 2.73 12.75
C ASN A 402 -6.80 3.41 13.60
N ALA A 403 -6.55 2.91 14.82
CA ALA A 403 -5.47 3.42 15.66
C ALA A 403 -4.09 3.25 15.01
N VAL A 404 -3.89 2.20 14.20
CA VAL A 404 -2.67 2.02 13.39
C VAL A 404 -2.46 3.19 12.42
N ILE A 405 -3.51 3.63 11.71
CA ILE A 405 -3.43 4.75 10.77
C ILE A 405 -3.12 6.05 11.51
N LEU A 406 -3.78 6.30 12.64
CA LEU A 406 -3.53 7.48 13.47
C LEU A 406 -2.11 7.51 14.03
N LEU A 407 -1.60 6.36 14.50
CA LEU A 407 -0.23 6.23 14.98
C LEU A 407 0.77 6.49 13.86
N TRP A 408 0.52 5.98 12.65
CA TRP A 408 1.36 6.23 11.49
C TRP A 408 1.41 7.72 11.15
N ILE A 409 0.27 8.40 11.12
CA ILE A 409 0.18 9.85 10.88
C ILE A 409 0.95 10.63 11.96
N ALA A 410 0.85 10.22 13.22
CA ALA A 410 1.57 10.88 14.32
C ALA A 410 3.10 10.72 14.20
N VAL A 411 3.58 9.52 13.86
CA VAL A 411 5.01 9.21 13.72
C VAL A 411 5.60 9.85 12.45
N PHE A 412 4.86 9.82 11.34
CA PHE A 412 5.31 10.29 10.02
C PHE A 412 4.58 11.57 9.61
N ARG A 413 4.41 12.51 10.55
CA ARG A 413 3.62 13.72 10.32
C ARG A 413 4.15 14.57 9.17
N GLU A 414 5.47 14.78 9.07
CA GLU A 414 6.06 15.62 8.02
C GLU A 414 5.86 14.96 6.65
N HIS A 415 6.10 13.65 6.57
CA HIS A 415 5.80 12.85 5.38
C HIS A 415 4.31 12.97 5.00
N MET A 416 3.40 12.87 5.96
CA MET A 416 1.97 13.05 5.72
C MET A 416 1.65 14.43 5.16
N ILE A 417 2.31 15.50 5.60
CA ILE A 417 2.05 16.87 5.12
C ILE A 417 2.53 17.05 3.70
N VAL A 418 3.78 16.65 3.42
CA VAL A 418 4.40 16.76 2.09
C VAL A 418 3.65 15.91 1.07
N HIS A 419 3.12 14.77 1.50
CA HIS A 419 2.51 13.75 0.65
C HIS A 419 1.01 13.56 0.91
N ALA A 420 0.34 14.56 1.50
CA ALA A 420 -1.05 14.46 1.94
C ALA A 420 -2.02 14.06 0.83
N TRP A 421 -1.68 14.39 -0.41
CA TRP A 421 -2.48 14.20 -1.60
C TRP A 421 -2.53 12.73 -2.09
N PHE A 422 -1.79 11.81 -1.50
CA PHE A 422 -2.02 10.36 -1.68
C PHE A 422 -2.00 9.57 -0.37
N MET A 423 -1.38 10.11 0.67
CA MET A 423 -1.37 9.44 1.98
C MET A 423 -2.75 9.46 2.64
N ASP A 424 -3.62 10.41 2.30
CA ASP A 424 -5.00 10.45 2.77
C ASP A 424 -5.84 9.22 2.33
N ARG A 425 -5.44 8.54 1.25
CA ARG A 425 -6.04 7.26 0.79
C ARG A 425 -6.09 6.17 1.86
N MET A 426 -5.26 6.29 2.91
CA MET A 426 -5.37 5.40 4.07
C MET A 426 -6.74 5.51 4.77
N PHE A 427 -7.40 6.68 4.72
CA PHE A 427 -8.72 6.90 5.32
C PHE A 427 -9.85 6.16 4.61
N THR A 428 -9.64 5.61 3.42
CA THR A 428 -10.60 4.67 2.80
C THR A 428 -10.86 3.47 3.72
N TRP A 429 -9.86 3.04 4.49
CA TRP A 429 -10.06 2.00 5.50
C TRP A 429 -10.94 2.49 6.67
N THR A 430 -10.84 3.75 7.08
CA THR A 430 -11.73 4.34 8.08
C THR A 430 -13.18 4.34 7.61
N ILE A 431 -13.41 4.63 6.33
CA ILE A 431 -14.74 4.50 5.69
C ILE A 431 -15.22 3.05 5.77
N ALA A 432 -14.42 2.11 5.27
CA ALA A 432 -14.76 0.68 5.26
C ALA A 432 -15.07 0.12 6.66
N SER A 433 -14.18 0.37 7.62
CA SER A 433 -14.28 -0.15 8.99
C SER A 433 -15.39 0.52 9.79
N GLY A 434 -15.63 1.82 9.61
CA GLY A 434 -16.73 2.55 10.26
C GLY A 434 -18.10 2.04 9.84
N PHE A 435 -18.34 1.91 8.53
CA PHE A 435 -19.59 1.31 8.03
C PHE A 435 -19.68 -0.18 8.32
N GLY A 436 -18.56 -0.92 8.31
CA GLY A 436 -18.51 -2.31 8.75
C GLY A 436 -18.99 -2.48 10.19
N LEU A 437 -18.47 -1.68 11.13
CA LEU A 437 -18.91 -1.66 12.54
C LEU A 437 -20.41 -1.38 12.66
N TYR A 438 -20.92 -0.40 11.92
CA TYR A 438 -22.34 -0.05 11.90
C TYR A 438 -23.21 -1.22 11.42
N ALA A 439 -22.84 -1.82 10.28
CA ALA A 439 -23.58 -2.94 9.68
C ALA A 439 -23.62 -4.17 10.60
N ILE A 440 -22.50 -4.53 11.22
CA ILE A 440 -22.41 -5.63 12.19
C ILE A 440 -23.34 -5.37 13.39
N ALA A 441 -23.47 -4.11 13.82
CA ALA A 441 -24.30 -3.74 14.96
C ALA A 441 -25.82 -3.77 14.67
N LEU A 442 -26.21 -3.71 13.38
CA LEU A 442 -27.60 -3.77 12.93
C LEU A 442 -28.10 -5.18 12.67
N LEU A 443 -27.24 -6.10 12.24
CA LEU A 443 -27.67 -7.43 11.85
C LEU A 443 -28.37 -8.15 13.03
N PRO A 444 -29.58 -8.69 12.82
CA PRO A 444 -30.28 -9.48 13.83
C PRO A 444 -29.37 -10.61 14.30
N ARG A 445 -29.25 -10.77 15.61
CA ARG A 445 -28.70 -12.01 16.14
C ARG A 445 -29.81 -13.03 16.08
N ASP A 446 -29.62 -14.06 15.27
CA ASP A 446 -30.39 -15.29 15.42
C ASP A 446 -30.16 -15.76 16.85
N ARG A 447 -31.10 -15.47 17.74
CA ARG A 447 -31.12 -16.09 19.05
C ARG A 447 -31.27 -17.58 18.76
N PRO A 448 -30.43 -18.46 19.31
CA PRO A 448 -30.75 -19.88 19.28
C PRO A 448 -32.16 -19.99 19.86
N GLN A 449 -33.10 -20.47 19.05
CA GLN A 449 -34.43 -20.78 19.54
C GLN A 449 -34.20 -21.78 20.68
N ALA A 450 -34.61 -21.40 21.89
CA ALA A 450 -34.54 -22.29 23.04
C ALA A 450 -35.44 -23.49 22.69
N GLY A 451 -34.80 -24.61 22.32
CA GLY A 451 -35.43 -25.91 22.18
C GLY A 451 -35.51 -26.59 23.53
#